data_AF-A0AAD2SWI6-F1
#
_entry.id   AF-A0AAD2SWI6-F1
#
_cell.length_a   1.000
_cell.length_b   1.000
_cell.length_c   1.000
_cell.angle_alpha   90.00
_cell.angle_beta   90.00
_cell.angle_gamma   90.00
#
_symmetry.space_group_name_H-M   'P 1'
#
loop_
_entity.id
_entity.type
_entity.pdbx_description
1 polymer ?
#
loop_
_entity_poly.entity_id
_entity_poly.type
_entity_poly.pdbx_seq_one_letter_code
_entity_poly.pdbx_strand_id
1 'polypeptide(L)'
;MFIEKKLQSGMAWINLDADILSQHPGSYTKYNIDEETIEYALDKNERAHMDYNRETGTVVFIFNVLNLKRAKNYYETVPMTFVVQQDRLITISNKENTYVVDMMKNYVEHHEPVTVYKFLFASLELVCNSYYPVIEQMDETKDNINHLLHQTTTKKISLL
;
A
#
# COMPACT_ATOMS: atom_id res chain seq x y z
N MET A 1 -10.16 3.56 -8.90
CA MET A 1 -11.63 3.55 -8.68
C MET A 1 -11.99 4.53 -7.58
N PHE A 2 -13.03 5.36 -7.75
CA PHE A 2 -13.57 6.17 -6.65
C PHE A 2 -14.43 5.31 -5.72
N ILE A 3 -14.19 5.39 -4.41
CA ILE A 3 -14.99 4.71 -3.38
C ILE A 3 -15.28 5.71 -2.26
N GLU A 4 -16.48 5.65 -1.71
CA GLU A 4 -16.82 6.29 -0.45
C GLU A 4 -17.62 5.29 0.41
N LYS A 5 -17.16 5.06 1.64
CA LYS A 5 -17.84 4.19 2.62
C LYS A 5 -17.96 4.89 3.96
N LYS A 6 -19.12 4.75 4.59
CA LYS A 6 -19.35 5.23 5.95
C LYS A 6 -18.65 4.31 6.96
N LEU A 7 -18.06 4.93 7.96
CA LEU A 7 -17.44 4.31 9.13
C LEU A 7 -18.28 4.64 10.38
N GLN A 8 -17.68 4.61 11.58
CA GLN A 8 -18.36 4.94 12.83
C GLN A 8 -18.74 6.43 12.94
N SER A 9 -19.90 6.74 13.53
CA SER A 9 -20.27 8.10 13.97
C SER A 9 -20.13 9.22 12.91
N GLY A 10 -20.47 8.93 11.66
CA GLY A 10 -20.39 9.90 10.56
C GLY A 10 -19.01 10.00 9.91
N MET A 11 -18.02 9.27 10.41
CA MET A 11 -16.71 9.15 9.77
C MET A 11 -16.82 8.45 8.42
N ALA A 12 -15.84 8.67 7.55
CA ALA A 12 -15.82 8.08 6.22
C ALA A 12 -14.44 7.60 5.78
N TRP A 13 -14.44 6.63 4.89
CA TRP A 13 -13.28 6.28 4.07
C TRP A 13 -13.57 6.65 2.62
N ILE A 14 -12.62 7.35 1.99
CA ILE A 14 -12.67 7.74 0.58
C ILE A 14 -11.44 7.19 -0.11
N ASN A 15 -11.61 6.49 -1.23
CA ASN A 15 -10.50 6.10 -2.10
C ASN A 15 -10.50 6.94 -3.36
N LEU A 16 -9.34 7.53 -3.66
CA LEU A 16 -9.04 8.25 -4.89
C LEU A 16 -8.09 7.43 -5.76
N ASP A 17 -8.15 7.68 -7.06
CA ASP A 17 -7.35 7.02 -8.07
C ASP A 17 -6.30 7.98 -8.62
N ALA A 18 -5.03 7.71 -8.39
CA ALA A 18 -3.89 8.51 -8.84
C ALA A 18 -3.87 8.67 -10.36
N ASP A 19 -4.25 7.65 -11.13
CA ASP A 19 -4.30 7.75 -12.60
C ASP A 19 -5.36 8.79 -13.01
N ILE A 20 -6.50 8.83 -12.32
CA ILE A 20 -7.56 9.84 -12.55
C ILE A 20 -7.10 11.23 -12.07
N LEU A 21 -6.45 11.31 -10.91
CA LEU A 21 -5.94 12.58 -10.37
C LEU A 21 -4.93 13.22 -11.34
N SER A 22 -4.05 12.43 -11.94
CA SER A 22 -3.05 12.90 -12.90
C SER A 22 -3.67 13.46 -14.19
N GLN A 23 -4.85 12.96 -14.60
CA GLN A 23 -5.55 13.39 -15.81
C GLN A 23 -6.43 14.62 -15.58
N HIS A 24 -6.84 14.85 -14.33
CA HIS A 24 -7.75 15.94 -13.96
C HIS A 24 -7.20 16.75 -12.77
N PRO A 25 -6.19 17.60 -13.01
CA PRO A 25 -5.65 18.50 -11.98
C PRO A 25 -6.77 19.34 -11.35
N GLY A 26 -6.76 19.46 -10.02
CA GLY A 26 -7.76 20.20 -9.25
C GLY A 26 -9.01 19.42 -8.83
N SER A 27 -9.22 18.19 -9.35
CA SER A 27 -10.32 17.30 -8.92
C SER A 27 -10.27 16.93 -7.42
N TYR A 28 -9.12 17.11 -6.79
CA TYR A 28 -8.85 16.83 -5.38
C TYR A 28 -9.14 18.02 -4.44
N THR A 29 -9.36 19.23 -4.96
CA THR A 29 -9.56 20.45 -4.14
C THR A 29 -10.73 20.32 -3.17
N LYS A 30 -11.83 19.65 -3.59
CA LYS A 30 -12.99 19.36 -2.74
C LYS A 30 -12.68 18.50 -1.51
N TYR A 31 -11.56 17.77 -1.52
CA TYR A 31 -11.10 16.94 -0.40
C TYR A 31 -10.13 17.68 0.51
N ASN A 32 -9.78 18.94 0.20
CA ASN A 32 -8.86 19.76 0.99
C ASN A 32 -7.51 19.05 1.25
N ILE A 33 -6.99 18.38 0.23
CA ILE A 33 -5.65 17.78 0.20
C ILE A 33 -4.73 18.83 -0.41
N ASP A 34 -3.61 19.12 0.25
CA ASP A 34 -2.59 20.04 -0.25
C ASP A 34 -1.85 19.48 -1.47
N GLU A 35 -1.25 20.37 -2.24
CA GLU A 35 -0.58 20.04 -3.49
C GLU A 35 0.63 19.12 -3.26
N GLU A 36 1.39 19.34 -2.20
CA GLU A 36 2.54 18.52 -1.80
C GLU A 36 2.13 17.04 -1.59
N THR A 37 1.03 16.79 -0.86
CA THR A 37 0.49 15.44 -0.67
C THR A 37 0.07 14.78 -2.00
N ILE A 38 -0.41 15.57 -2.97
CA ILE A 38 -0.75 15.05 -4.30
C ILE A 38 0.51 14.72 -5.09
N GLU A 39 1.54 15.56 -5.06
CA GLU A 39 2.84 15.29 -5.70
C GLU A 39 3.42 13.97 -5.19
N TYR A 40 3.43 13.77 -3.88
CA TYR A 40 3.83 12.52 -3.24
C TYR A 40 3.02 11.31 -3.72
N ALA A 41 1.70 11.44 -3.82
CA ALA A 41 0.84 10.34 -4.27
C ALA A 41 1.00 10.00 -5.77
N LEU A 42 1.53 10.92 -6.57
CA LEU A 42 1.78 10.72 -8.01
C LEU A 42 3.21 10.24 -8.30
N ASP A 43 4.17 10.42 -7.38
CA ASP A 43 5.52 9.90 -7.54
C ASP A 43 5.59 8.40 -7.21
N LYS A 44 6.01 7.61 -8.21
CA LYS A 44 6.17 6.17 -8.10
C LYS A 44 7.41 5.75 -7.30
N ASN A 45 8.34 6.67 -7.06
CA ASN A 45 9.57 6.43 -6.32
C ASN A 45 9.57 7.09 -4.93
N GLU A 46 8.43 7.63 -4.50
CA GLU A 46 8.31 8.30 -3.22
C GLU A 46 8.65 7.33 -2.07
N ARG A 47 9.41 7.81 -1.09
CA ARG A 47 9.88 6.95 0.00
C ARG A 47 8.80 6.86 1.07
N ALA A 48 8.70 5.70 1.71
CA ALA A 48 7.80 5.56 2.84
C ALA A 48 8.22 6.52 3.98
N HIS A 49 7.27 7.36 4.41
CA HIS A 49 7.44 8.30 5.51
C HIS A 49 6.07 8.72 6.06
N MET A 50 6.09 9.55 7.11
CA MET A 50 4.89 10.11 7.73
C MET A 50 5.09 11.58 8.01
N ASP A 51 4.11 12.38 7.60
CA ASP A 51 4.05 13.81 7.90
C ASP A 51 2.84 14.14 8.76
N TYR A 52 2.99 15.19 9.57
CA TYR A 52 1.92 15.72 10.42
C TYR A 52 1.85 17.23 10.29
N ASN A 53 0.75 17.72 9.72
CA ASN A 53 0.46 19.14 9.65
C ASN A 53 -0.25 19.57 10.95
N ARG A 54 0.44 20.34 11.80
CA ARG A 54 -0.09 20.81 13.10
C ARG A 54 -1.26 21.77 12.97
N GLU A 55 -1.32 22.56 11.91
CA GLU A 55 -2.36 23.59 11.73
C GLU A 55 -3.70 22.96 11.35
N THR A 56 -3.67 21.96 10.47
CA THR A 56 -4.88 21.27 10.00
C THR A 56 -5.19 20.00 10.79
N GLY A 57 -4.22 19.48 11.55
CA GLY A 57 -4.30 18.16 12.19
C GLY A 57 -4.25 17.00 11.20
N THR A 58 -3.83 17.25 9.95
CA THR A 58 -3.74 16.22 8.90
C THR A 58 -2.51 15.35 9.13
N VAL A 59 -2.70 14.04 9.07
CA VAL A 59 -1.61 13.06 9.08
C VAL A 59 -1.53 12.43 7.69
N VAL A 60 -0.36 12.43 7.09
CA VAL A 60 -0.08 11.76 5.81
C VAL A 60 0.86 10.60 6.07
N PHE A 61 0.52 9.43 5.54
CA PHE A 61 1.41 8.28 5.47
C PHE A 61 1.64 7.92 4.02
N ILE A 62 2.90 7.77 3.66
CA ILE A 62 3.29 7.11 2.43
C ILE A 62 3.81 5.75 2.82
N PHE A 63 3.15 4.71 2.32
CA PHE A 63 3.43 3.34 2.74
C PHE A 63 3.69 2.47 1.52
N ASN A 64 4.77 1.70 1.59
CA ASN A 64 5.11 0.76 0.53
C ASN A 64 4.19 -0.46 0.60
N VAL A 65 3.56 -0.78 -0.52
CA VAL A 65 2.72 -1.97 -0.70
C VAL A 65 3.31 -2.85 -1.79
N LEU A 66 3.13 -4.15 -1.70
CA LEU A 66 3.65 -5.08 -2.71
C LEU A 66 3.01 -4.82 -4.07
N ASN A 67 3.83 -4.81 -5.12
CA ASN A 67 3.36 -4.88 -6.49
C ASN A 67 3.15 -6.36 -6.86
N LEU A 68 1.90 -6.80 -6.87
CA LEU A 68 1.54 -8.19 -7.18
C LEU A 68 1.68 -8.54 -8.67
N LYS A 69 1.97 -7.58 -9.56
CA LYS A 69 2.20 -7.86 -10.97
C LYS A 69 3.53 -8.60 -11.13
N ARG A 70 3.46 -9.93 -11.22
CA ARG A 70 4.55 -10.87 -11.55
C ARG A 70 5.09 -10.74 -12.98
N ALA A 71 5.20 -9.53 -13.53
CA ALA A 71 5.80 -9.33 -14.85
C ALA A 71 7.33 -9.49 -14.82
N LYS A 72 7.94 -9.45 -13.64
CA LYS A 72 9.39 -9.51 -13.45
C LYS A 72 9.76 -10.62 -12.48
N ASN A 73 10.94 -11.22 -12.64
CA ASN A 73 11.50 -12.25 -11.77
C ASN A 73 11.92 -11.72 -10.37
N TYR A 74 11.42 -10.56 -9.96
CA TYR A 74 11.74 -9.93 -8.69
C TYR A 74 10.52 -9.22 -8.12
N TYR A 75 10.49 -9.12 -6.79
CA TYR A 75 9.42 -8.43 -6.06
C TYR A 75 9.69 -6.93 -6.05
N GLU A 76 8.66 -6.14 -6.34
CA GLU A 76 8.69 -4.68 -6.28
C GLU A 76 7.67 -4.20 -5.26
N THR A 77 7.91 -3.01 -4.69
CA THR A 77 6.92 -2.27 -3.92
C THR A 77 6.57 -0.98 -4.64
N VAL A 78 5.36 -0.49 -4.43
CA VAL A 78 4.91 0.82 -4.90
C VAL A 78 4.38 1.63 -3.71
N PRO A 79 4.52 2.96 -3.70
CA PRO A 79 3.93 3.77 -2.65
C PRO A 79 2.40 3.77 -2.76
N MET A 80 1.74 3.83 -1.62
CA MET A 80 0.32 4.11 -1.45
C MET A 80 0.17 5.18 -0.37
N THR A 81 -0.65 6.20 -0.65
CA THR A 81 -0.81 7.35 0.24
C THR A 81 -2.08 7.22 1.07
N PHE A 82 -1.96 7.45 2.37
CA PHE A 82 -3.06 7.51 3.32
C PHE A 82 -3.07 8.88 3.97
N VAL A 83 -4.20 9.55 3.97
CA VAL A 83 -4.38 10.89 4.51
C VAL A 83 -5.51 10.86 5.54
N VAL A 84 -5.19 11.12 6.80
CA VAL A 84 -6.18 11.24 7.87
C VAL A 84 -6.49 12.71 8.09
N GLN A 85 -7.76 13.06 7.95
CA GLN A 85 -8.27 14.41 8.22
C GLN A 85 -9.48 14.28 9.14
N GLN A 86 -9.25 14.41 10.46
CA GLN A 86 -10.30 14.35 11.48
C GLN A 86 -11.21 13.10 11.38
N ASP A 87 -12.35 13.22 10.72
CA ASP A 87 -13.39 12.21 10.56
C ASP A 87 -13.31 11.43 9.24
N ARG A 88 -12.32 11.70 8.37
CA ARG A 88 -12.11 10.95 7.13
C ARG A 88 -10.72 10.34 7.00
N LEU A 89 -10.69 9.10 6.52
CA LEU A 89 -9.51 8.48 5.92
C LEU A 89 -9.62 8.64 4.40
N ILE A 90 -8.63 9.24 3.77
CA ILE A 90 -8.53 9.28 2.32
C ILE A 90 -7.34 8.40 1.91
N THR A 91 -7.56 7.49 0.97
CA THR A 91 -6.49 6.72 0.35
C THR A 91 -6.32 7.16 -1.10
N ILE A 92 -5.07 7.29 -1.57
CA ILE A 92 -4.76 7.52 -2.97
C ILE A 92 -4.06 6.28 -3.49
N SER A 93 -4.76 5.59 -4.40
CA SER A 93 -4.38 4.29 -4.96
C SER A 93 -4.08 4.41 -6.45
N ASN A 94 -3.34 3.47 -7.01
CA ASN A 94 -3.11 3.31 -8.44
C ASN A 94 -3.41 1.87 -8.85
N LYS A 95 -3.35 1.59 -10.16
CA LYS A 95 -3.62 0.25 -10.71
C LYS A 95 -2.70 -0.88 -10.19
N GLU A 96 -1.55 -0.57 -9.60
CA GLU A 96 -0.65 -1.57 -9.00
C GLU A 96 -1.09 -1.98 -7.59
N ASN A 97 -1.73 -1.07 -6.84
CA ASN A 97 -2.12 -1.30 -5.44
C ASN A 97 -3.64 -1.35 -5.18
N THR A 98 -4.48 -1.36 -6.23
CA THR A 98 -5.94 -1.50 -6.09
C THR A 98 -6.37 -2.72 -5.26
N TYR A 99 -5.59 -3.81 -5.24
CA TYR A 99 -5.93 -4.98 -4.40
C TYR A 99 -5.96 -4.64 -2.89
N VAL A 100 -5.16 -3.67 -2.44
CA VAL A 100 -5.18 -3.19 -1.05
C VAL A 100 -6.51 -2.50 -0.76
N VAL A 101 -7.02 -1.73 -1.71
CA VAL A 101 -8.35 -1.11 -1.63
C VAL A 101 -9.44 -2.18 -1.50
N ASP A 102 -9.34 -3.30 -2.22
CA ASP A 102 -10.27 -4.41 -2.09
C ASP A 102 -10.18 -5.09 -0.71
N MET A 103 -8.97 -5.26 -0.16
CA MET A 103 -8.77 -5.77 1.21
C MET A 103 -9.39 -4.83 2.26
N MET A 104 -9.18 -3.52 2.12
CA MET A 104 -9.76 -2.49 2.97
C MET A 104 -11.29 -2.47 2.86
N LYS A 105 -11.83 -2.62 1.66
CA LYS A 105 -13.27 -2.73 1.40
C LYS A 105 -13.88 -3.92 2.12
N ASN A 106 -13.25 -5.09 1.98
CA ASN A 106 -13.67 -6.31 2.64
C ASN A 106 -13.64 -6.17 4.17
N TYR A 107 -12.63 -5.49 4.72
CA TYR A 107 -12.54 -5.19 6.15
C TYR A 107 -13.76 -4.41 6.65
N VAL A 108 -14.12 -3.30 6.00
CA VAL A 108 -15.28 -2.47 6.40
C VAL A 108 -16.59 -3.22 6.29
N GLU A 109 -16.72 -4.14 5.32
CA GLU A 109 -17.95 -4.91 5.09
C GLU A 109 -18.18 -6.03 6.12
N HIS A 110 -17.12 -6.51 6.78
CA HIS A 110 -17.19 -7.69 7.67
C HIS A 110 -16.86 -7.38 9.14
N HIS A 111 -16.56 -6.13 9.49
CA HIS A 111 -16.28 -5.72 10.86
C HIS A 111 -17.32 -4.71 11.36
N GLU A 112 -17.46 -4.61 12.68
CA GLU A 112 -18.25 -3.54 13.30
C GLU A 112 -17.74 -2.15 12.87
N PRO A 113 -18.60 -1.11 12.81
CA PRO A 113 -18.19 0.24 12.47
C PRO A 113 -16.97 0.69 13.29
N VAL A 114 -15.92 1.12 12.59
CA VAL A 114 -14.63 1.48 13.18
C VAL A 114 -14.37 2.99 13.10
N THR A 115 -13.53 3.52 13.97
CA THR A 115 -13.00 4.89 13.82
C THR A 115 -12.00 4.98 12.67
N VAL A 116 -11.73 6.19 12.18
CA VAL A 116 -10.70 6.45 11.16
C VAL A 116 -9.34 5.88 11.54
N TYR A 117 -8.88 6.09 12.77
CA TYR A 117 -7.58 5.59 13.22
C TYR A 117 -7.55 4.06 13.34
N LYS A 118 -8.62 3.46 13.90
CA LYS A 118 -8.70 1.99 13.94
C LYS A 118 -8.67 1.40 12.53
N PHE A 119 -9.38 2.04 11.59
CA PHE A 119 -9.37 1.61 10.20
C PHE A 119 -8.03 1.81 9.50
N LEU A 120 -7.34 2.94 9.74
CA LEU A 120 -5.98 3.17 9.26
C LEU A 120 -5.04 2.06 9.73
N PHE A 121 -4.98 1.79 11.03
CA PHE A 121 -4.07 0.77 11.57
C PHE A 121 -4.40 -0.64 11.08
N ALA A 122 -5.68 -1.00 10.98
CA ALA A 122 -6.09 -2.25 10.38
C ALA A 122 -5.68 -2.35 8.90
N SER A 123 -5.73 -1.24 8.16
CA SER A 123 -5.30 -1.19 6.76
C SER A 123 -3.79 -1.37 6.62
N LEU A 124 -3.00 -0.74 7.48
CA LEU A 124 -1.55 -0.93 7.53
C LEU A 124 -1.18 -2.36 7.92
N GLU A 125 -1.91 -2.96 8.87
CA GLU A 125 -1.75 -4.36 9.24
C GLU A 125 -2.05 -5.30 8.07
N LEU A 126 -3.15 -5.06 7.33
CA LEU A 126 -3.49 -5.80 6.12
C LEU A 126 -2.37 -5.74 5.07
N VAL A 127 -1.76 -4.57 4.89
CA VAL A 127 -0.58 -4.42 4.02
C VAL A 127 0.60 -5.24 4.55
N CYS A 128 0.96 -5.10 5.83
CA CYS A 128 2.06 -5.86 6.43
C CYS A 128 1.86 -7.37 6.27
N ASN A 129 0.64 -7.86 6.48
CA ASN A 129 0.31 -9.27 6.33
C ASN A 129 0.47 -9.79 4.89
N SER A 130 0.28 -8.92 3.88
CA SER A 130 0.49 -9.28 2.48
C SER A 130 1.95 -9.65 2.16
N TYR A 131 2.92 -9.22 2.98
CA TYR A 131 4.33 -9.53 2.78
C TYR A 131 4.71 -10.97 3.18
N TYR A 132 3.99 -11.61 4.10
CA TYR A 132 4.38 -12.93 4.60
C TYR A 132 4.51 -14.00 3.50
N PRO A 133 3.52 -14.21 2.61
CA PRO A 133 3.63 -15.24 1.57
C PRO A 133 4.79 -14.99 0.60
N VAL A 134 5.16 -13.73 0.42
CA VAL A 134 6.30 -13.33 -0.44
C VAL A 134 7.63 -13.64 0.25
N ILE A 135 7.76 -13.33 1.54
CA ILE A 135 8.94 -13.64 2.34
C ILE A 135 9.15 -15.16 2.40
N GLU A 136 8.09 -15.95 2.62
CA GLU A 136 8.17 -17.42 2.62
C GLU A 136 8.67 -17.96 1.27
N GLN A 137 8.13 -17.46 0.16
CA GLN A 137 8.60 -17.85 -1.19
C GLN A 137 10.06 -17.47 -1.45
N MET A 138 10.52 -16.32 -0.92
CA MET A 138 11.93 -15.92 -1.01
C MET A 138 12.83 -16.90 -0.26
N ASP A 139 12.42 -17.33 0.94
CA ASP A 139 13.17 -18.30 1.73
C ASP A 139 13.24 -19.67 1.05
N GLU A 140 12.12 -20.18 0.52
CA GLU A 140 12.11 -21.42 -0.27
C GLU A 140 13.02 -21.32 -1.51
N THR A 141 13.00 -20.18 -2.19
CA THR A 141 13.85 -19.94 -3.37
C THR A 141 15.33 -19.95 -2.99
N LYS A 142 15.68 -19.30 -1.87
CA LYS A 142 17.05 -19.26 -1.33
C LYS A 142 17.54 -20.67 -0.99
N ASP A 143 16.72 -21.48 -0.33
CA ASP A 143 17.09 -22.85 0.05
C ASP A 143 17.28 -23.75 -1.17
N ASN A 144 16.42 -23.62 -2.18
CA ASN A 144 16.56 -24.32 -3.45
C ASN A 144 17.86 -23.94 -4.18
N ILE A 145 18.21 -22.65 -4.24
CA ILE A 145 19.46 -22.17 -4.84
C ILE A 145 20.67 -22.75 -4.08
N ASN A 146 20.66 -22.72 -2.76
CA ASN A 146 21.74 -23.27 -1.93
C ASN A 146 21.94 -24.77 -2.18
N HIS A 147 20.84 -25.53 -2.26
CA HIS A 147 20.91 -26.96 -2.56
C HIS A 147 21.51 -27.23 -3.96
N LEU A 148 21.11 -26.47 -4.98
CA LEU A 148 21.68 -26.59 -6.33
C LEU A 148 23.18 -26.24 -6.37
N LEU A 149 23.61 -25.22 -5.63
CA LEU A 149 25.02 -24.84 -5.50
C LEU A 149 25.85 -25.96 -4.84
N HIS A 150 25.33 -26.58 -3.77
CA HIS A 150 26.00 -27.73 -3.13
C HIS A 150 26.15 -28.93 -4.08
N GLN A 151 25.11 -29.28 -4.84
CA GLN A 151 25.16 -30.40 -5.79
C GLN A 151 26.17 -30.16 -6.93
N THR A 152 26.21 -28.95 -7.48
CA THR A 152 27.13 -28.60 -8.58
C THR A 152 28.58 -28.49 -8.11
N THR A 153 28.83 -27.98 -6.91
CA THR A 153 30.18 -27.88 -6.32
C THR A 153 30.74 -29.26 -5.97
N THR A 154 29.91 -30.14 -5.38
CA THR A 154 30.32 -31.51 -5.00
C THR A 154 30.64 -32.38 -6.22
N LYS A 155 29.89 -32.24 -7.32
CA LYS A 155 30.19 -32.92 -8.59
C LYS A 155 31.49 -32.43 -9.24
N LYS A 156 31.82 -31.15 -9.09
CA LYS A 156 33.05 -30.56 -9.68
C LYS A 156 34.30 -30.97 -8.91
N ILE A 157 34.19 -31.22 -7.60
CA ILE A 157 35.28 -31.73 -6.76
C ILE A 157 35.54 -33.23 -6.98
N SER A 158 34.50 -34.01 -7.27
CA SER A 158 34.63 -35.45 -7.56
C SER A 158 35.10 -35.78 -8.99
N LEU A 159 35.31 -34.76 -9.83
CA LEU A 159 35.83 -34.86 -11.21
C LEU A 159 37.27 -34.30 -11.35
N LEU A 160 37.91 -33.93 -10.23
CA LEU A 160 39.33 -33.53 -10.11
C LEU A 160 40.09 -34.59 -9.31
#